data_AF-A0A9X2ERD6-F1
#
_entry.id   AF-A0A9X2ERD6-F1
#
_cell.length_a   1.000
_cell.length_b   1.000
_cell.length_c   1.000
_cell.angle_alpha   90.00
_cell.angle_beta   90.00
_cell.angle_gamma   90.00
#
_symmetry.space_group_name_H-M   'P 1'
#
loop_
_entity.id
_entity.type
_entity.pdbx_description
1 polymer ?
#
loop_
_entity_poly.entity_id
_entity_poly.type
_entity_poly.pdbx_seq_one_letter_code
_entity_poly.pdbx_strand_id
1 'polypeptide(L)'
;MTHNHLQPNPSNVSTALPVQLASPVMTREKFASMSGLREGQIRGQIERGHLPVFHVGRLALVNVALLTWDEVHLIPCPIMTKDAFAKATGLREQQVESQLDRGNLPRRDVGRLALVDVAELVRQCMAEPRDVSCPF
;
A
#
# COMPACT_ATOMS: atom_id res chain seq x y z
N MET A 1 49.23 -16.35 26.00
CA MET A 1 47.86 -16.78 25.66
C MET A 1 46.91 -15.66 26.06
N THR A 2 46.57 -14.77 25.14
CA THR A 2 45.62 -13.67 25.37
C THR A 2 44.51 -13.82 24.35
N HIS A 3 43.33 -14.23 24.82
CA HIS A 3 42.11 -14.29 24.02
C HIS A 3 41.59 -12.87 23.79
N ASN A 4 41.73 -12.35 22.58
CA ASN A 4 41.06 -11.12 22.15
C ASN A 4 39.56 -11.41 22.01
N HIS A 5 38.78 -10.94 22.97
CA HIS A 5 37.33 -10.92 22.91
C HIS A 5 36.90 -9.70 22.08
N LEU A 6 36.68 -9.89 20.78
CA LEU A 6 36.00 -8.89 19.94
C LEU A 6 34.54 -8.83 20.40
N GLN A 7 34.17 -7.77 21.13
CA GLN A 7 32.77 -7.42 21.28
C GLN A 7 32.24 -6.83 19.95
N PRO A 8 31.03 -7.17 19.51
CA PRO A 8 30.43 -6.55 18.34
C PRO A 8 30.16 -5.06 18.62
N ASN A 9 30.72 -4.19 17.78
CA ASN A 9 30.61 -2.74 17.89
C ASN A 9 29.15 -2.30 17.58
N PRO A 10 28.41 -1.65 18.50
CA PRO A 10 26.99 -1.31 18.32
C PRO A 10 26.72 -0.16 17.33
N SER A 11 27.72 0.35 16.62
CA SER A 11 27.64 1.59 15.84
C SER A 11 27.24 1.43 14.37
N ASN A 12 26.79 0.25 13.93
CA ASN A 12 26.31 0.02 12.56
C ASN A 12 24.87 -0.49 12.45
N VAL A 13 24.01 -0.21 13.43
CA VAL A 13 22.56 -0.29 13.18
C VAL A 13 22.22 0.91 12.30
N SER A 14 22.16 0.68 10.99
CA SER A 14 21.66 1.69 10.06
C SER A 14 20.21 1.95 10.44
N THR A 15 19.95 3.07 11.14
CA THR A 15 18.61 3.57 11.45
C THR A 15 17.98 4.09 10.16
N ALA A 16 17.86 3.23 9.14
CA ALA A 16 17.09 3.54 7.96
C ALA A 16 15.66 3.82 8.44
N LEU A 17 15.21 5.05 8.31
CA LEU A 17 13.82 5.39 8.58
C LEU A 17 12.96 4.47 7.70
N PRO A 18 12.00 3.72 8.26
CA PRO A 18 11.16 2.85 7.46
C PRO A 18 10.49 3.71 6.38
N VAL A 19 10.51 3.21 5.15
CA VAL A 19 9.82 3.85 4.02
C VAL A 19 8.34 3.95 4.38
N GLN A 20 7.87 5.15 4.67
CA GLN A 20 6.48 5.39 4.99
C GLN A 20 5.67 5.40 3.70
N LEU A 21 4.85 4.38 3.50
CA LEU A 21 3.86 4.39 2.44
C LEU A 21 2.56 4.95 2.96
N ALA A 22 2.02 5.92 2.25
CA ALA A 22 0.80 6.62 2.64
C ALA A 22 -0.48 5.79 2.46
N SER A 23 -0.44 4.70 1.69
CA SER A 23 -1.59 3.82 1.43
C SER A 23 -1.15 2.41 1.00
N PRO A 24 -1.92 1.35 1.35
CA PRO A 24 -1.67 -0.01 0.87
C PRO A 24 -1.95 -0.20 -0.63
N VAL A 25 -2.70 0.72 -1.25
CA VAL A 25 -3.06 0.69 -2.68
C VAL A 25 -2.88 2.06 -3.31
N MET A 26 -2.63 2.11 -4.61
CA MET A 26 -2.62 3.37 -5.36
C MET A 26 -2.93 3.16 -6.84
N THR A 27 -3.33 4.22 -7.53
CA THR A 27 -3.54 4.16 -8.98
C THR A 27 -2.21 3.93 -9.71
N ARG A 28 -2.29 3.48 -10.96
CA ARG A 28 -1.10 3.22 -11.79
C ARG A 28 -0.32 4.50 -12.05
N GLU A 29 -1.02 5.60 -12.26
CA GLU A 29 -0.46 6.94 -12.50
C GLU A 29 0.28 7.44 -11.26
N LYS A 30 -0.32 7.26 -10.07
CA LYS A 30 0.33 7.62 -8.80
C LYS A 30 1.56 6.77 -8.55
N PHE A 31 1.47 5.46 -8.78
CA PHE A 31 2.59 4.53 -8.64
C PHE A 31 3.72 4.86 -9.63
N ALA A 32 3.39 5.13 -10.89
CA ALA A 32 4.35 5.55 -11.92
C ALA A 32 5.08 6.84 -11.50
N SER A 33 4.32 7.85 -11.06
CA SER A 33 4.88 9.12 -10.58
C SER A 33 5.81 8.93 -9.38
N MET A 34 5.49 8.03 -8.44
CA MET A 34 6.31 7.81 -7.25
C MET A 34 7.53 6.92 -7.52
N SER A 35 7.39 5.91 -8.37
CA SER A 35 8.47 4.95 -8.68
C SER A 35 9.44 5.46 -9.75
N GLY A 36 9.05 6.49 -10.51
CA GLY A 36 9.81 6.98 -11.68
C GLY A 36 9.65 6.09 -12.93
N LEU A 37 8.79 5.06 -12.88
CA LEU A 37 8.48 4.21 -14.01
C LEU A 37 7.44 4.85 -14.92
N ARG A 38 7.47 4.52 -16.22
CA ARG A 38 6.41 4.93 -17.16
C ARG A 38 5.18 4.05 -16.97
N GLU A 39 3.99 4.61 -17.16
CA GLU A 39 2.72 3.86 -17.05
C GLU A 39 2.67 2.62 -17.96
N GLY A 40 3.22 2.70 -19.17
CA GLY A 40 3.30 1.54 -20.07
C GLY A 40 4.16 0.39 -19.50
N GLN A 41 5.21 0.72 -18.72
CA GLN A 41 6.00 -0.29 -18.01
C GLN A 41 5.20 -0.90 -16.87
N ILE A 42 4.50 -0.08 -16.08
CA ILE A 42 3.59 -0.54 -15.01
C ILE A 42 2.54 -1.49 -15.58
N ARG A 43 1.87 -1.10 -16.67
CA ARG A 43 0.87 -1.93 -17.34
C ARG A 43 1.47 -3.27 -17.77
N GLY A 44 2.63 -3.25 -18.43
CA GLY A 44 3.30 -4.48 -18.84
C GLY A 44 3.72 -5.37 -17.66
N GLN A 45 4.07 -4.80 -16.49
CA GLN A 45 4.35 -5.61 -15.30
C GLN A 45 3.09 -6.21 -14.71
N ILE A 46 1.95 -5.52 -14.74
CA ILE A 46 0.66 -6.07 -14.32
C ILE A 46 0.25 -7.22 -15.24
N GLU A 47 0.30 -7.00 -16.56
CA GLU A 47 -0.10 -7.99 -17.58
C GLU A 47 0.74 -9.28 -17.50
N ARG A 48 2.01 -9.17 -17.12
CA ARG A 48 2.92 -10.32 -16.94
C ARG A 48 2.88 -10.95 -15.56
N GLY A 49 2.08 -10.42 -14.63
CA GLY A 49 2.05 -10.95 -13.27
C GLY A 49 3.31 -10.66 -12.46
N HIS A 50 3.89 -9.49 -12.62
CA HIS A 50 5.04 -9.04 -11.82
C HIS A 50 4.67 -7.91 -10.87
N LEU A 51 3.56 -7.21 -11.14
CA LEU A 51 3.02 -6.18 -10.25
C LEU A 51 1.64 -6.60 -9.75
N PRO A 52 1.45 -6.77 -8.43
CA PRO A 52 0.19 -7.20 -7.87
C PRO A 52 -0.87 -6.09 -7.97
N VAL A 53 -2.12 -6.50 -8.12
CA VAL A 53 -3.28 -5.62 -8.27
C VAL A 53 -4.31 -5.95 -7.20
N PHE A 54 -4.91 -4.93 -6.61
CA PHE A 54 -6.04 -5.04 -5.68
C PHE A 54 -7.26 -4.37 -6.31
N HIS A 55 -8.43 -5.00 -6.18
CA HIS A 55 -9.67 -4.49 -6.76
C HIS A 55 -10.53 -3.75 -5.73
N VAL A 56 -10.86 -2.50 -6.01
CA VAL A 56 -11.85 -1.73 -5.25
C VAL A 56 -13.07 -1.53 -6.14
N GLY A 57 -14.04 -2.45 -6.04
CA GLY A 57 -15.14 -2.54 -6.99
C GLY A 57 -14.60 -2.82 -8.40
N ARG A 58 -14.81 -1.88 -9.33
CA ARG A 58 -14.29 -1.98 -10.71
C ARG A 58 -12.90 -1.34 -10.90
N LEU A 59 -12.34 -0.72 -9.86
CA LEU A 59 -11.04 -0.06 -9.93
C LEU A 59 -9.94 -1.09 -9.69
N ALA A 60 -8.99 -1.18 -10.62
CA ALA A 60 -7.79 -1.99 -10.47
C ALA A 60 -6.63 -1.09 -10.01
N LEU A 61 -6.20 -1.25 -8.76
CA LEU A 61 -5.14 -0.47 -8.13
C LEU A 61 -3.89 -1.32 -7.95
N VAL A 62 -2.72 -0.69 -7.96
CA VAL A 62 -1.48 -1.40 -7.59
C VAL A 62 -1.56 -1.76 -6.11
N ASN A 63 -1.38 -3.04 -5.77
CA ASN A 63 -1.36 -3.53 -4.40
C ASN A 63 0.04 -3.34 -3.80
N VAL A 64 0.26 -2.17 -3.22
CA VAL A 64 1.55 -1.77 -2.65
C VAL A 64 1.86 -2.58 -1.39
N ALA A 65 0.84 -2.97 -0.63
CA ALA A 65 1.01 -3.78 0.57
C ALA A 65 1.66 -5.15 0.29
N LEU A 66 1.46 -5.72 -0.90
CA LEU A 66 2.14 -6.95 -1.32
C LEU A 66 3.56 -6.73 -1.88
N LEU A 67 3.92 -5.49 -2.20
CA LEU A 67 5.28 -5.14 -2.68
C LEU A 67 6.24 -4.85 -1.54
N THR A 68 5.72 -4.44 -0.39
CA THR A 68 6.53 -4.19 0.80
C THR A 68 7.00 -5.49 1.45
N TRP A 69 8.32 -5.65 1.57
CA TRP A 69 8.94 -6.70 2.37
C TRP A 69 8.48 -6.67 3.83
N ASP A 70 8.56 -7.82 4.50
CA ASP A 70 8.22 -8.05 5.92
C ASP A 70 8.81 -7.02 6.90
N GLU A 71 9.82 -6.25 6.46
CA GLU A 71 10.53 -5.23 7.24
C GLU A 71 10.00 -3.80 7.06
N VAL A 72 9.14 -3.54 6.06
CA VAL A 72 8.50 -2.23 5.88
C VAL A 72 7.21 -2.21 6.69
N HIS A 73 7.28 -1.63 7.87
CA HIS A 73 6.08 -1.29 8.63
C HIS A 73 5.30 -0.22 7.87
N LEU A 74 4.27 -0.63 7.14
CA LEU A 74 3.12 0.21 6.87
C LEU A 74 2.62 0.69 8.24
N ILE A 75 3.00 1.90 8.65
CA ILE A 75 2.30 2.62 9.72
C ILE A 75 1.45 3.70 9.05
N PRO A 76 0.43 3.34 8.21
CA PRO A 76 -0.60 4.30 7.94
C PRO A 76 -1.28 4.58 9.27
N CYS A 77 -1.76 5.81 9.44
CA CYS A 77 -2.81 6.02 10.41
C CYS A 77 -3.90 4.97 10.13
N PRO A 78 -4.32 4.16 11.12
CA PRO A 78 -5.21 3.01 10.89
C PRO A 78 -6.56 3.42 10.30
N ILE A 79 -6.88 4.72 10.39
CA ILE A 79 -8.03 5.38 9.81
C ILE A 79 -7.56 6.62 9.04
N MET A 80 -8.17 6.92 7.91
CA MET A 80 -7.89 8.13 7.13
C MET A 80 -9.17 8.85 6.73
N THR A 81 -9.11 10.18 6.63
CA THR A 81 -10.18 10.94 5.97
C THR A 81 -10.26 10.57 4.49
N LYS A 82 -11.42 10.78 3.88
CA LYS A 82 -11.63 10.54 2.44
C LYS A 82 -10.62 11.32 1.59
N ASP A 83 -10.43 12.62 1.87
CA ASP A 83 -9.42 13.47 1.23
C ASP A 83 -7.99 12.95 1.41
N ALA A 84 -7.59 12.59 2.64
CA ALA A 84 -6.23 12.09 2.89
C ALA A 84 -5.98 10.78 2.13
N PHE A 85 -6.95 9.87 2.15
CA PHE A 85 -6.87 8.61 1.42
C PHE A 85 -6.85 8.83 -0.10
N ALA A 86 -7.67 9.75 -0.62
CA ALA A 86 -7.67 10.14 -2.03
C ALA A 86 -6.29 10.65 -2.49
N LYS A 87 -5.67 11.55 -1.72
CA LYS A 87 -4.31 12.06 -2.00
C LYS A 87 -3.24 10.97 -1.97
N ALA A 88 -3.34 10.05 -1.01
CA ALA A 88 -2.40 8.94 -0.86
C ALA A 88 -2.51 7.93 -2.01
N THR A 89 -3.73 7.60 -2.41
CA THR A 89 -4.01 6.62 -3.47
C THR A 89 -3.90 7.18 -4.88
N GLY A 90 -4.09 8.49 -5.06
CA GLY A 90 -4.29 9.10 -6.39
C GLY A 90 -5.73 9.03 -6.90
N LEU A 91 -6.69 8.55 -6.09
CA LEU A 91 -8.11 8.58 -6.41
C LEU A 91 -8.71 9.98 -6.22
N ARG A 92 -9.87 10.23 -6.84
CA ARG A 92 -10.69 11.41 -6.50
C ARG A 92 -11.47 11.14 -5.22
N GLU A 93 -11.66 12.17 -4.39
CA GLU A 93 -12.39 12.03 -3.13
C GLU A 93 -13.83 11.51 -3.31
N GLN A 94 -14.55 11.99 -4.34
CA GLN A 94 -15.89 11.47 -4.68
C GLN A 94 -15.88 9.97 -5.02
N GLN A 95 -14.80 9.46 -5.61
CA GLN A 95 -14.68 8.02 -5.86
C GLN A 95 -14.51 7.29 -4.53
N VAL A 96 -13.64 7.78 -3.64
CA VAL A 96 -13.44 7.20 -2.30
C VAL A 96 -14.76 7.14 -1.52
N GLU A 97 -15.52 8.25 -1.50
CA GLU A 97 -16.85 8.31 -0.90
C GLU A 97 -17.79 7.27 -1.48
N SER A 98 -17.90 7.20 -2.81
CA SER A 98 -18.77 6.22 -3.46
C SER A 98 -18.36 4.78 -3.17
N GLN A 99 -17.07 4.47 -3.04
CA GLN A 99 -16.61 3.12 -2.70
C GLN A 99 -16.88 2.77 -1.24
N LEU A 100 -16.81 3.73 -0.32
CA LEU A 100 -17.24 3.53 1.07
C LEU A 100 -18.73 3.25 1.15
N ASP A 101 -19.57 4.04 0.47
CA ASP A 101 -21.02 3.88 0.49
C ASP A 101 -21.47 2.54 -0.13
N ARG A 102 -20.73 2.05 -1.12
CA ARG A 102 -20.96 0.75 -1.77
C ARG A 102 -20.37 -0.43 -0.99
N GLY A 103 -19.60 -0.18 0.09
CA GLY A 103 -18.94 -1.23 0.86
C GLY A 103 -17.72 -1.86 0.19
N ASN A 104 -17.19 -1.26 -0.88
CA ASN A 104 -15.98 -1.73 -1.57
C ASN A 104 -14.70 -1.25 -0.88
N LEU A 105 -14.78 -0.18 -0.08
CA LEU A 105 -13.72 0.22 0.84
C LEU A 105 -14.17 -0.02 2.27
N PRO A 106 -13.29 -0.53 3.15
CA PRO A 106 -13.61 -0.70 4.54
C PRO A 106 -13.78 0.67 5.22
N ARG A 107 -14.86 0.79 5.98
CA ARG A 107 -15.29 2.02 6.64
C ARG A 107 -15.16 1.87 8.15
N ARG A 108 -14.67 2.92 8.81
CA ARG A 108 -14.74 3.08 10.27
C ARG A 108 -15.46 4.38 10.59
N ASP A 109 -16.52 4.28 11.37
CA ASP A 109 -17.19 5.46 11.90
C ASP A 109 -16.52 5.93 13.20
N VAL A 110 -16.22 7.22 13.27
CA VAL A 110 -15.74 7.91 14.47
C VAL A 110 -16.70 9.06 14.76
N GLY A 111 -17.67 8.80 15.63
CA GLY A 111 -18.79 9.73 15.85
C GLY A 111 -19.60 9.91 14.57
N ARG A 112 -19.61 11.14 14.02
CA ARG A 112 -20.31 11.48 12.77
C ARG A 112 -19.44 11.37 11.52
N LEU A 113 -18.15 11.05 11.68
CA LEU A 113 -17.19 10.99 10.58
C LEU A 113 -17.09 9.57 10.03
N ALA A 114 -17.32 9.42 8.72
CA ALA A 114 -17.03 8.21 7.98
C ALA A 114 -15.60 8.26 7.46
N LEU A 115 -14.73 7.40 8.00
CA LEU A 115 -13.31 7.32 7.66
C LEU A 115 -13.03 6.01 6.92
N VAL A 116 -11.96 6.01 6.12
CA VAL A 116 -11.43 4.78 5.51
C VAL A 116 -10.67 4.02 6.59
N ASP A 117 -11.04 2.76 6.84
CA ASP A 117 -10.31 1.86 7.75
C ASP A 117 -9.12 1.25 7.02
N VAL A 118 -7.99 1.95 7.08
CA VAL A 118 -6.78 1.55 6.36
C VAL A 118 -6.18 0.28 6.95
N ALA A 119 -6.32 0.05 8.25
CA ALA A 119 -5.83 -1.17 8.90
C ALA A 119 -6.59 -2.42 8.40
N GLU A 120 -7.91 -2.33 8.23
CA GLU A 120 -8.70 -3.36 7.56
C GLU A 120 -8.29 -3.51 6.09
N LEU A 121 -8.10 -2.41 5.37
CA LEU A 121 -7.71 -2.46 3.96
C LEU A 121 -6.36 -3.16 3.76
N VAL A 122 -5.37 -2.90 4.61
CA VAL A 122 -4.07 -3.60 4.60
C VAL A 122 -4.28 -5.11 4.77
N ARG A 123 -5.11 -5.52 5.74
CA ARG A 123 -5.41 -6.94 5.98
C ARG A 123 -6.06 -7.59 4.76
N GLN A 124 -7.00 -6.89 4.11
CA GLN A 124 -7.63 -7.35 2.87
C GLN A 124 -6.59 -7.50 1.74
N CYS A 125 -5.72 -6.51 1.56
CA CYS A 125 -4.67 -6.53 0.53
C CYS A 125 -3.67 -7.69 0.72
N MET A 126 -3.36 -8.04 1.97
CA MET A 126 -2.45 -9.14 2.31
C MET A 126 -3.12 -10.53 2.27
N ALA A 127 -4.45 -10.58 2.42
CA ALA A 127 -5.23 -11.81 2.37
C ALA A 127 -5.54 -12.26 0.94
N GLU A 128 -5.51 -11.36 -0.05
CA GLU A 128 -5.64 -11.76 -1.46
C GLU A 128 -4.48 -12.70 -1.85
N PRO A 129 -4.77 -13.83 -2.51
CA PRO A 129 -3.72 -14.69 -3.03
C PRO A 129 -2.82 -13.86 -3.95
N ARG A 130 -1.50 -14.09 -3.90
CA ARG A 130 -0.52 -13.53 -4.84
C ARG A 130 -0.71 -14.13 -6.25
N ASP A 131 -1.95 -14.20 -6.72
CA ASP A 131 -2.27 -14.76 -8.03
C ASP A 131 -1.92 -13.69 -9.06
N VAL A 132 -0.69 -13.78 -9.53
CA VAL A 132 -0.09 -12.95 -10.56
C VAL A 132 -0.64 -13.27 -11.95
N SER A 133 -1.57 -14.22 -12.05
CA SER A 133 -2.27 -14.56 -13.30
C SER A 133 -3.55 -13.73 -13.44
N CYS A 134 -3.50 -12.60 -14.14
CA CYS A 134 -4.70 -12.00 -14.71
C CYS A 134 -4.88 -12.54 -16.15
N PRO A 135 -5.92 -13.34 -16.44
CA PRO A 135 -6.21 -13.76 -17.80
C PRO A 135 -7.19 -12.78 -18.45
N PHE A 136 -6.76 -11.58 -18.85
CA PHE A 136 -7.53 -10.72 -19.78
C PHE A 136 -6.62 -9.81 -20.60
#